data_AF-A0A450YD14-F1
#
_entry.id   AF-A0A450YD14-F1
#
_cell.length_a   1.000
_cell.length_b   1.000
_cell.length_c   1.000
_cell.angle_alpha   90.00
_cell.angle_beta   90.00
_cell.angle_gamma   90.00
#
_symmetry.space_group_name_H-M   'P 1'
#
loop_
_entity.id
_entity.type
_entity.pdbx_description
1 polymer ?
#
loop_
_entity_poly.entity_id
_entity_poly.type
_entity_poly.pdbx_seq_one_letter_code
_entity_poly.pdbx_strand_id
1 'polypeptide(L)' 'MIELRKTETYAKWLDGLRDIQARARIQVRVERLATGNPGDVKPVGNGVSELRIDYGPEYRVYFCLAPTNQHKNW' A
#
# COMPACT_ATOMS: atom_id res chain seq x y z
N MET A 1 9.14 -12.40 1.64
CA MET A 1 9.22 -11.01 2.13
C MET A 1 9.22 -10.12 0.91
N ILE A 2 8.21 -9.26 0.76
CA ILE A 2 8.12 -8.32 -0.37
C ILE A 2 8.76 -7.00 0.06
N GLU A 3 9.61 -6.42 -0.78
CA GLU A 3 10.12 -5.07 -0.57
C GLU A 3 9.00 -4.05 -0.83
N LEU A 4 8.69 -3.22 0.16
CA LEU A 4 7.67 -2.19 0.01
C LEU A 4 8.27 -0.88 -0.50
N ARG A 5 7.94 -0.51 -1.73
CA ARG A 5 8.33 0.78 -2.32
C ARG A 5 7.11 1.70 -2.37
N LYS A 6 7.28 2.93 -1.86
CA LYS A 6 6.23 3.96 -1.81
C LYS A 6 6.43 4.93 -2.96
N THR A 7 5.36 5.32 -3.64
CA THR A 7 5.40 6.47 -4.56
C THR A 7 5.48 7.77 -3.75
N GLU A 8 6.03 8.81 -4.36
CA GLU A 8 6.08 10.13 -3.72
C GLU A 8 4.67 10.67 -3.41
N THR A 9 3.72 10.47 -4.33
CA THR A 9 2.30 10.85 -4.14
C THR A 9 1.70 10.17 -2.92
N TYR A 10 1.94 8.86 -2.75
CA TYR A 10 1.46 8.12 -1.58
C TYR A 10 2.10 8.64 -0.29
N ALA A 11 3.42 8.86 -0.28
CA ALA A 11 4.13 9.34 0.89
C ALA A 11 3.61 10.71 1.36
N LYS A 12 3.51 11.68 0.43
CA LYS A 12 2.99 13.02 0.73
C LYS A 12 1.53 12.99 1.19
N TRP A 13 0.70 12.16 0.57
CA TRP A 13 -0.69 12.00 0.97
C TRP A 13 -0.81 11.45 2.40
N LEU A 14 -0.08 10.38 2.71
CA LEU A 14 -0.09 9.77 4.04
C LEU A 14 0.41 10.75 5.12
N ASP A 15 1.45 11.53 4.82
CA ASP A 15 2.00 12.52 5.75
C ASP A 15 1.09 13.74 5.96
N GLY A 16 0.29 14.08 4.95
CA GLY A 16 -0.70 15.16 5.01
C GLY A 16 -1.99 14.81 5.75
N LEU A 17 -2.24 13.53 6.09
CA LEU A 17 -3.43 13.14 6.84
C LEU A 17 -3.38 13.69 8.27
N ARG A 18 -4.35 14.55 8.62
CA ARG A 18 -4.48 15.09 9.99
C ARG A 18 -4.91 14.04 11.01
N ASP A 19 -5.65 13.03 10.55
CA ASP A 19 -6.10 11.93 11.38
C ASP A 19 -4.95 10.92 11.60
N ILE A 20 -4.34 10.98 12.79
CA ILE A 20 -3.23 10.12 13.19
C ILE A 20 -3.68 8.65 13.28
N GLN A 21 -4.93 8.38 13.65
CA GLN A 21 -5.45 7.02 13.74
C GLN A 21 -5.65 6.42 12.35
N ALA A 22 -6.11 7.22 11.39
CA ALA A 22 -6.15 6.81 9.99
C ALA A 22 -4.75 6.47 9.47
N ARG A 23 -3.75 7.33 9.72
CA ARG A 23 -2.35 7.09 9.31
C ARG A 23 -1.81 5.77 9.85
N ALA A 24 -1.94 5.54 11.15
CA ALA A 24 -1.47 4.32 11.80
C ALA A 24 -2.15 3.07 11.24
N ARG A 25 -3.48 3.11 11.04
CA ARG A 25 -4.24 2.00 10.44
C ARG A 25 -3.80 1.70 9.02
N ILE A 26 -3.60 2.74 8.18
CA ILE A 26 -3.11 2.57 6.81
C ILE A 26 -1.72 1.93 6.82
N GLN A 27 -0.80 2.42 7.65
CA GLN A 27 0.55 1.88 7.73
C GLN A 27 0.55 0.41 8.14
N VAL A 28 -0.19 0.03 9.18
CA VAL A 28 -0.31 -1.37 9.62
C VAL A 28 -0.89 -2.26 8.52
N ARG A 29 -1.88 -1.79 7.76
CA ARG A 29 -2.49 -2.57 6.67
C ARG A 29 -1.49 -2.79 5.52
N VAL A 30 -0.68 -1.78 5.21
CA VAL A 30 0.37 -1.85 4.18
C VAL A 30 1.52 -2.79 4.62
N GLU A 31 1.90 -2.78 5.90
CA GLU A 31 2.90 -3.72 6.45
C GLU A 31 2.40 -5.17 6.46
N ARG A 32 1.12 -5.38 6.79
CA ARG A 32 0.48 -6.70 6.71
C ARG A 32 0.43 -7.21 5.27
N LEU A 33 0.13 -6.34 4.30
CA LEU A 33 0.21 -6.67 2.88
C LEU A 33 1.61 -7.18 2.51
N ALA A 34 2.68 -6.48 2.93
CA ALA A 34 4.07 -6.87 2.63
C ALA A 34 4.50 -8.19 3.27
N THR A 35 3.86 -8.58 4.37
CA THR A 35 4.13 -9.82 5.12
C THR A 35 3.20 -10.98 4.72
N GLY A 36 2.34 -10.80 3.71
CA GLY A 36 1.49 -11.86 3.16
C GLY A 36 0.11 -12.00 3.81
N ASN A 37 -0.32 -11.00 4.59
CA ASN A 37 -1.66 -10.92 5.17
C ASN A 37 -2.45 -9.69 4.65
N PRO A 38 -2.87 -9.70 3.37
CA PRO A 38 -3.45 -8.53 2.72
C PRO A 38 -4.82 -8.11 3.25
N GLY A 39 -5.59 -9.01 3.88
CA GLY A 39 -6.99 -8.74 4.25
C GLY A 39 -7.85 -8.43 3.01
N ASP A 40 -8.71 -7.41 3.08
CA ASP A 40 -9.56 -7.00 1.96
C ASP A 40 -8.77 -6.27 0.86
N VAL A 41 -8.51 -7.00 -0.22
CA VAL A 41 -7.84 -6.53 -1.44
C VAL A 41 -8.64 -6.98 -2.66
N LYS A 42 -8.79 -6.10 -3.65
CA LYS A 42 -9.44 -6.43 -4.92
C LYS A 42 -8.62 -5.94 -6.12
N PRO A 43 -8.53 -6.71 -7.21
CA PRO A 43 -7.96 -6.20 -8.45
C PRO A 43 -8.89 -5.14 -9.04
N VAL A 44 -8.31 -4.04 -9.54
CA VAL A 44 -9.04 -2.96 -10.24
C VAL A 44 -8.66 -2.84 -11.72
N GLY A 45 -7.83 -3.77 -12.21
CA GLY A 45 -7.38 -3.85 -13.60
C GLY A 45 -5.95 -3.35 -13.80
N ASN A 46 -5.38 -3.63 -14.97
CA ASN A 46 -4.04 -3.17 -15.39
C ASN A 46 -2.90 -3.49 -14.40
N GLY A 47 -3.00 -4.62 -13.70
CA GLY A 47 -2.00 -5.04 -12.70
C GLY A 47 -2.03 -4.22 -11.41
N VAL A 48 -3.08 -3.43 -11.18
CA VAL A 48 -3.30 -2.66 -9.96
C VAL A 48 -4.36 -3.34 -9.09
N SER A 49 -4.11 -3.33 -7.79
CA SER A 49 -5.04 -3.79 -6.76
C SER A 49 -5.34 -2.66 -5.77
N GLU A 50 -6.57 -2.62 -5.28
CA GLU A 50 -6.98 -1.77 -4.17
C GLU A 50 -6.89 -2.53 -2.85
N LEU A 51 -6.32 -1.90 -1.83
CA LEU A 51 -6.38 -2.29 -0.43
C LEU A 51 -7.46 -1.46 0.25
N ARG A 52 -8.51 -2.12 0.71
CA ARG A 52 -9.66 -1.48 1.34
C ARG A 52 -9.48 -1.39 2.85
N ILE A 53 -9.77 -0.22 3.40
CA ILE A 53 -9.60 0.09 4.82
C ILE A 53 -10.88 0.78 5.31
N ASP A 54 -11.72 -0.01 5.98
CA ASP A 54 -13.01 0.45 6.50
C ASP A 54 -12.81 1.23 7.80
N TYR A 55 -12.35 2.48 7.65
CA TYR A 55 -12.16 3.44 8.73
C TYR A 55 -12.39 4.86 8.21
N GLY A 56 -13.15 5.66 8.97
CA GLY A 56 -13.46 7.04 8.62
C GLY A 56 -14.14 7.15 7.24
N PRO A 57 -13.61 7.95 6.30
CA PRO A 57 -14.17 8.14 4.96
C PRO A 57 -13.97 6.94 4.02
N GLU A 58 -13.53 5.79 4.53
CA GLU A 58 -13.30 4.57 3.76
C GLU A 58 -12.05 4.66 2.87
N TYR A 59 -10.87 4.60 3.49
CA TYR A 59 -9.60 4.76 2.77
C TYR A 59 -9.31 3.62 1.77
N ARG A 60 -8.60 3.97 0.70
CA ARG A 60 -8.11 3.07 -0.35
C ARG A 60 -6.63 3.31 -0.61
N VAL A 61 -5.85 2.24 -0.67
CA VAL A 61 -4.46 2.29 -1.11
C VAL A 61 -4.31 1.43 -2.36
N TYR A 62 -3.77 2.01 -3.43
CA TYR A 62 -3.54 1.29 -4.68
C TYR A 62 -2.10 0.84 -4.75
N PHE A 63 -1.89 -0.40 -5.20
CA PHE A 63 -0.55 -0.97 -5.34
C PHE A 63 -0.47 -1.93 -6.53
N CYS A 64 0.75 -2.16 -6.99
CA CYS A 64 1.08 -3.18 -7.98
C CYS A 64 2.27 -4.00 -7.49
N LEU A 65 2.38 -5.23 -7.98
CA LEU A 65 3.58 -6.03 -7.79
C LEU A 65 4.54 -5.72 -8.93
N ALA A 66 5.73 -5.21 -8.59
CA ALA A 66 6.82 -5.08 -9.53
C ALA A 66 7.74 -6.31 -9.41
N PRO A 67 8.29 -6.82 -10.52
CA PRO A 67 9.35 -7.81 -10.45
C PRO A 67 10.51 -7.27 -9.61
N THR A 68 10.95 -8.04 -8.62
CA THR A 68 12.20 -7.75 -7.94
C THR A 68 13.31 -7.99 -8.96
N ASN A 69 13.89 -6.93 -9.54
CA ASN A 69 15.07 -7.07 -10.39
C ASN A 69 16.24 -7.57 -9.53
N GLN A 70 16.38 -8.89 -9.37
CA GLN A 70 17.68 -9.49 -9.14
C GLN A 70 18.41 -9.48 -10.49
N HIS A 71 19.57 -8.84 -10.53
CA HIS A 71 20.40 -8.54 -11.71
C HIS A 71 20.00 -7.30 -12.53
N LYS A 72 20.49 -6.15 -12.07
CA LYS A 72 21.24 -5.26 -12.98
C LYS A 72 22.65 -5.14 -12.41
N ASN A 73 23.51 -6.08 -12.80
CA ASN A 73 24.95 -5.85 -12.83
C ASN A 73 25.18 -4.86 -13.97
N TRP A 74 25.49 -3.63 -13.62
CA TRP A 74 26.37 -2.78 -14.41
C TRP A 74 27.62 -2.58 -13.57
#